data_AF-A0A950FPA8-F1
#
_entry.id   AF-A0A950FPA8-F1
#
_cell.length_a   1.000
_cell.length_b   1.000
_cell.length_c   1.000
_cell.angle_alpha   90.00
_cell.angle_beta   90.00
_cell.angle_gamma   90.00
#
_symmetry.space_group_name_H-M   'P 1'
#
loop_
_entity.id
_entity.type
_entity.pdbx_description
1 polymer ?
#
loop_
_entity_poly.entity_id
_entity_poly.type
_entity_poly.pdbx_seq_one_letter_code
_entity_poly.pdbx_strand_id
1 'polypeptide(L)'
;MLLDRPRTLPDDDVRQRFTIAHELGHFRLHVGRPLLLETSATHFSLNERRTGGEVPSPYEEAQANRFAAELLMPRSTVEHLFKENFNRATNELLLLRLLANAFEVSSSAIQYRLVNLGLMLPIKG
;
A
#
# COMPACT_ATOMS: atom_id res chain seq x y z
N MET A 1 -17.40 0.61 -30.10
CA MET A 1 -15.98 0.71 -29.69
C MET A 1 -15.98 0.94 -28.18
N LEU A 2 -15.88 -0.14 -27.41
CA LEU A 2 -15.92 -0.09 -25.94
C LEU A 2 -14.63 0.58 -25.47
N LEU A 3 -14.75 1.78 -24.90
CA LEU A 3 -13.66 2.39 -24.15
C LEU A 3 -13.40 1.48 -22.95
N ASP A 4 -12.25 0.81 -22.95
CA ASP A 4 -11.73 0.05 -21.83
C ASP A 4 -11.72 0.98 -20.61
N ARG A 5 -12.70 0.84 -19.71
CA ARG A 5 -12.62 1.51 -18.41
C ARG A 5 -11.39 0.93 -17.71
N PRO A 6 -10.54 1.74 -17.07
CA PRO A 6 -9.43 1.19 -16.28
C PRO A 6 -10.01 0.20 -15.29
N ARG A 7 -9.56 -1.06 -15.38
CA ARG A 7 -10.02 -2.14 -14.51
C ARG A 7 -9.54 -1.80 -13.10
N THR A 8 -10.45 -1.33 -12.25
CA THR A 8 -10.20 -1.13 -10.83
C THR A 8 -10.39 -2.46 -10.10
N LEU A 9 -9.40 -2.89 -9.34
CA LEU A 9 -9.56 -4.06 -8.47
C LEU A 9 -10.61 -3.77 -7.38
N PRO A 10 -11.44 -4.76 -7.00
CA PRO A 10 -12.26 -4.69 -5.79
C PRO A 10 -11.40 -4.35 -4.56
N ASP A 11 -12.00 -3.71 -3.55
CA ASP A 11 -11.29 -3.31 -2.32
C ASP A 11 -10.63 -4.50 -1.61
N ASP A 12 -11.24 -5.69 -1.67
CA ASP A 12 -10.69 -6.91 -1.07
C ASP A 12 -9.40 -7.36 -1.78
N ASP A 13 -9.36 -7.31 -3.12
CA ASP A 13 -8.20 -7.68 -3.92
C ASP A 13 -7.04 -6.70 -3.68
N VAL A 14 -7.34 -5.40 -3.60
CA VAL A 14 -6.38 -4.34 -3.26
C VAL A 14 -5.74 -4.60 -1.89
N ARG A 15 -6.56 -4.95 -0.89
CA ARG A 15 -6.08 -5.28 0.45
C ARG A 15 -5.22 -6.53 0.43
N GLN A 16 -5.66 -7.58 -0.26
CA GLN A 16 -4.92 -8.83 -0.38
C GLN A 16 -3.54 -8.60 -1.03
N ARG A 17 -3.47 -7.78 -2.09
CA ARG A 17 -2.21 -7.39 -2.73
C ARG A 17 -1.25 -6.72 -1.76
N PHE A 18 -1.76 -5.81 -0.94
CA PHE A 18 -0.95 -5.15 0.09
C PHE A 18 -0.49 -6.12 1.18
N THR A 19 -1.37 -6.99 1.68
CA THR A 19 -1.04 -8.03 2.65
C THR A 19 0.06 -8.96 2.12
N ILE A 20 -0.06 -9.45 0.88
CA ILE A 20 0.98 -10.30 0.26
C ILE A 20 2.32 -9.55 0.19
N ALA A 21 2.31 -8.30 -0.25
CA ALA A 21 3.53 -7.49 -0.33
C ALA A 21 4.15 -7.23 1.06
N HIS A 22 3.33 -7.06 2.09
CA HIS A 22 3.75 -6.89 3.47
C HIS A 22 4.40 -8.15 4.03
N GLU A 23 3.78 -9.32 3.84
CA GLU A 23 4.34 -10.61 4.26
C GLU A 23 5.66 -10.93 3.55
N LEU A 24 5.78 -10.59 2.25
CA LEU A 24 7.05 -10.65 1.54
C LEU A 24 8.12 -9.75 2.17
N GLY A 25 7.73 -8.60 2.71
CA GLY A 25 8.60 -7.72 3.48
C GLY A 25 9.10 -8.38 4.75
N HIS A 26 8.20 -9.02 5.52
CA HIS A 26 8.59 -9.80 6.70
C HIS A 26 9.58 -10.92 6.34
N PHE A 27 9.25 -11.74 5.34
CA PHE A 27 10.12 -12.82 4.91
C PHE A 27 11.49 -12.34 4.45
N ARG A 28 11.55 -11.21 3.73
CA ARG A 28 12.79 -10.69 3.16
C ARG A 28 13.68 -9.99 4.18
N LEU A 29 13.10 -9.26 5.13
CA LEU A 29 13.83 -8.38 6.05
C LEU A 29 14.06 -9.02 7.43
N HIS A 30 13.18 -9.90 7.87
CA HIS A 30 13.14 -10.43 9.24
C HIS A 30 13.33 -11.96 9.22
N VAL A 31 14.57 -12.39 8.97
CA VAL A 31 14.94 -13.81 8.81
C VAL A 31 14.52 -14.64 10.03
N GLY A 32 13.89 -15.79 9.78
CA GLY A 32 13.40 -16.70 10.82
C GLY A 32 11.91 -16.52 11.16
N ARG A 33 11.23 -15.54 10.55
CA ARG A 33 9.78 -15.36 10.67
C ARG A 33 9.02 -16.20 9.62
N PRO A 34 7.94 -16.90 10.00
CA PRO A 34 7.05 -17.53 9.03
C PRO A 34 6.25 -16.47 8.26
N LEU A 35 5.89 -16.78 7.01
CA LEU A 35 4.91 -15.99 6.24
C LEU A 35 3.52 -16.19 6.84
N LEU A 36 2.84 -15.10 7.20
CA LEU A 36 1.49 -15.11 7.74
C LEU A 36 0.50 -14.59 6.69
N LEU A 37 0.18 -15.44 5.72
CA LEU A 37 -0.84 -15.13 4.72
C LEU A 37 -2.23 -15.48 5.27
N GLU A 38 -2.72 -14.74 6.26
CA GLU A 38 -4.14 -14.79 6.59
C GLU A 38 -4.93 -13.89 5.63
N THR A 39 -5.69 -14.52 4.74
CA THR A 39 -6.56 -13.85 3.76
C THR A 39 -7.85 -13.29 4.37
N SER A 40 -8.02 -13.37 5.70
CA SER A 40 -9.18 -12.85 6.43
C SER A 40 -8.99 -11.37 6.75
N ALA A 41 -9.74 -10.57 5.99
CA ALA A 41 -9.86 -9.13 6.08
C ALA A 41 -10.26 -8.60 7.48
N THR A 42 -9.33 -8.51 8.42
CA THR A 42 -9.53 -7.68 9.61
C THR A 42 -8.21 -7.29 10.25
N HIS A 43 -7.93 -5.99 10.14
CA HIS A 43 -7.14 -5.18 11.04
C HIS A 43 -5.60 -5.18 10.94
N PHE A 44 -5.11 -3.93 10.95
CA PHE A 44 -3.96 -3.39 11.70
C PHE A 44 -3.86 -3.83 13.18
N SER A 45 -4.39 -4.99 13.57
CA SER A 45 -4.48 -5.43 14.96
C SER A 45 -3.35 -6.37 15.27
N LEU A 46 -2.55 -5.93 16.23
CA LEU A 46 -1.57 -6.65 17.04
C LEU A 46 -2.11 -7.91 17.76
N ASN A 47 -3.14 -8.57 17.25
CA ASN A 47 -3.81 -9.67 17.94
C ASN A 47 -4.47 -10.61 16.94
N GLU A 48 -3.82 -11.74 16.65
CA GLU A 48 -4.41 -13.09 16.61
C GLU A 48 -3.32 -14.11 16.23
N ARG A 49 -2.48 -14.52 17.18
CA ARG A 49 -2.69 -15.74 17.97
C ARG A 49 -3.07 -16.96 17.13
N ARG A 50 -2.14 -17.54 16.38
CA ARG A 50 -2.27 -18.95 15.91
C ARG A 50 -1.01 -19.68 15.45
N THR A 51 0.20 -19.28 15.82
CA THR A 51 1.38 -20.17 15.84
C THR A 51 2.35 -19.63 16.89
N GLY A 52 3.06 -20.48 17.62
CA GLY A 52 3.96 -20.07 18.73
C GLY A 52 5.22 -19.28 18.32
N GLY A 53 5.16 -18.42 17.31
CA GLY A 53 6.20 -17.46 16.97
C GLY A 53 6.09 -16.18 17.81
N GLU A 54 7.19 -15.43 17.93
CA GLU A 54 7.17 -14.09 18.50
C GLU A 54 6.17 -13.20 17.75
N VAL A 55 5.70 -12.12 18.37
CA VAL A 55 4.94 -11.07 17.66
C VAL A 55 5.96 -10.14 16.98
N PRO A 56 5.74 -9.67 15.74
CA PRO A 56 6.60 -8.65 15.16
C PRO A 56 6.57 -7.37 15.99
N SER A 57 7.74 -6.78 16.20
CA SER A 57 7.84 -5.49 16.86
C SER A 57 7.21 -4.38 16.00
N PRO A 58 6.75 -3.26 16.59
CA PRO A 58 6.26 -2.11 15.82
C PRO A 58 7.26 -1.60 14.78
N TYR A 59 8.57 -1.81 15.01
CA TYR A 59 9.62 -1.47 14.06
C TYR A 59 9.67 -2.44 12.86
N GLU A 60 9.53 -3.74 13.10
CA GLU A 60 9.44 -4.75 12.02
C GLU A 60 8.21 -4.54 11.14
N GLU A 61 7.05 -4.27 11.77
CA GLU A 61 5.79 -3.91 11.10
C GLU A 61 5.94 -2.67 10.21
N ALA A 62 6.58 -1.62 10.73
CA ALA A 62 6.84 -0.40 9.96
C ALA A 62 7.76 -0.66 8.75
N GLN A 63 8.77 -1.53 8.91
CA GLN A 63 9.64 -1.93 7.81
C GLN A 63 8.91 -2.76 6.76
N ALA A 64 8.07 -3.71 7.15
CA ALA A 64 7.28 -4.51 6.22
C ALA A 64 6.26 -3.65 5.44
N ASN A 65 5.58 -2.72 6.13
CA ASN A 65 4.71 -1.74 5.48
C ASN A 65 5.44 -0.85 4.48
N ARG A 66 6.65 -0.39 4.83
CA ARG A 66 7.50 0.39 3.93
C ARG A 66 7.91 -0.43 2.71
N PHE A 67 8.31 -1.69 2.93
CA PHE A 67 8.64 -2.62 1.84
C PHE A 67 7.47 -2.82 0.89
N ALA A 68 6.27 -3.09 1.43
CA ALA A 68 5.05 -3.26 0.63
C ALA A 68 4.75 -2.02 -0.22
N ALA A 69 4.83 -0.84 0.38
CA ALA A 69 4.62 0.42 -0.33
C ALA A 69 5.68 0.68 -1.41
N GLU A 70 6.95 0.31 -1.17
CA GLU A 70 8.03 0.45 -2.16
C GLU A 70 7.89 -0.55 -3.32
N LEU A 71 7.46 -1.78 -3.02
CA LEU A 71 7.22 -2.83 -4.00
C LEU A 71 6.02 -2.51 -4.90
N LEU A 72 4.90 -2.10 -4.30
CA LEU A 72 3.66 -1.81 -5.03
C LEU A 72 3.68 -0.45 -5.71
N MET A 73 4.37 0.54 -5.14
CA MET A 73 4.42 1.91 -5.64
C MET A 73 5.88 2.39 -5.78
N PRO A 74 6.62 1.93 -6.80
CA PRO A 74 8.01 2.33 -7.04
C PRO A 74 8.15 3.85 -7.19
N ARG A 75 9.17 4.44 -6.56
CA ARG A 75 9.38 5.89 -6.47
C ARG A 75 9.28 6.59 -7.85
N SER A 76 10.05 6.13 -8.83
CA SER A 76 10.11 6.75 -10.16
C SER A 76 8.75 6.76 -10.86
N THR A 77 7.99 5.67 -10.74
CA THR A 77 6.65 5.56 -11.32
C THR A 77 5.66 6.47 -10.61
N VAL A 78 5.73 6.56 -9.27
CA VAL A 78 4.88 7.47 -8.49
C VAL A 78 5.17 8.92 -8.85
N GLU A 79 6.44 9.33 -8.88
CA GLU A 79 6.85 10.70 -9.23
C GLU A 79 6.41 11.07 -10.65
N HIS A 80 6.54 10.14 -11.60
CA HIS A 80 6.09 10.32 -12.97
C HIS A 80 4.57 10.51 -13.06
N LEU A 81 3.79 9.55 -12.54
CA LEU A 81 2.32 9.62 -12.61
C LEU A 81 1.75 10.79 -11.80
N PHE A 82 2.37 11.13 -10.67
CA PHE A 82 2.00 12.33 -9.92
C PHE A 82 2.18 13.57 -10.79
N LYS A 83 3.35 13.78 -11.39
CA LYS A 83 3.61 14.93 -12.26
C LYS A 83 2.64 15.01 -13.45
N GLU A 84 2.32 13.89 -14.07
CA GLU A 84 1.39 13.84 -15.20
C GLU A 84 -0.05 14.23 -14.83
N ASN A 85 -0.48 13.88 -13.61
CA ASN A 85 -1.87 14.04 -13.17
C ASN A 85 -2.08 15.25 -12.25
N PHE A 86 -1.04 15.81 -11.63
CA PHE A 86 -1.14 16.87 -10.61
C PHE A 86 -1.88 18.11 -11.14
N ASN A 87 -1.55 18.57 -12.34
CA ASN A 87 -2.19 19.73 -12.96
C ASN A 87 -3.51 19.40 -13.68
N ARG A 88 -3.81 18.10 -13.87
CA ARG A 88 -5.02 17.64 -14.58
C ARG A 88 -6.16 17.32 -13.63
N ALA A 89 -5.84 16.89 -12.40
CA ALA A 89 -6.83 16.62 -11.38
C ALA A 89 -7.45 17.93 -10.87
N THR A 90 -8.77 17.98 -10.80
CA THR A 90 -9.52 19.16 -10.32
C THR A 90 -9.45 19.34 -8.81
N ASN A 91 -9.07 18.31 -8.06
CA ASN A 91 -8.84 18.33 -6.62
C ASN A 91 -7.98 17.14 -6.16
N GLU A 92 -7.55 17.18 -4.90
CA GLU A 92 -6.74 16.14 -4.27
C GLU A 92 -7.42 14.77 -4.29
N LEU A 93 -8.73 14.69 -4.00
CA LEU A 93 -9.46 13.42 -3.97
C LEU A 93 -9.42 12.71 -5.34
N LEU A 94 -9.55 13.47 -6.43
CA LEU A 94 -9.46 12.93 -7.78
C LEU A 94 -8.03 12.46 -8.09
N LEU A 95 -7.01 13.22 -7.69
CA LEU A 95 -5.61 12.84 -7.86
C LEU A 95 -5.31 11.52 -7.14
N LEU A 96 -5.71 11.40 -5.87
CA LEU A 96 -5.51 10.18 -5.07
C LEU A 96 -6.24 8.99 -5.69
N ARG A 97 -7.46 9.17 -6.20
CA ARG A 97 -8.21 8.11 -6.88
C ARG A 97 -7.53 7.65 -8.17
N LEU A 98 -7.03 8.58 -9.00
CA LEU A 98 -6.34 8.25 -10.24
C LEU A 98 -5.07 7.43 -9.97
N LEU A 99 -4.26 7.86 -9.00
CA LEU A 99 -3.03 7.17 -8.65
C LEU A 99 -3.30 5.83 -7.95
N ALA A 100 -4.28 5.78 -7.04
CA ALA A 100 -4.70 4.53 -6.39
C ALA A 100 -5.09 3.46 -7.42
N ASN A 101 -5.89 3.85 -8.41
CA ASN A 101 -6.29 2.96 -9.49
C ASN A 101 -5.09 2.50 -10.34
N ALA A 102 -4.15 3.40 -10.64
CA ALA A 102 -2.97 3.07 -11.44
C ALA A 102 -2.03 2.05 -10.75
N PHE A 103 -1.98 2.08 -9.42
CA PHE A 103 -1.14 1.16 -8.63
C PHE A 103 -1.92 -0.03 -8.05
N GLU A 104 -3.23 -0.11 -8.25
CA GLU A 104 -4.10 -1.12 -7.65
C GLU A 104 -3.96 -1.17 -6.11
N VAL A 105 -3.93 0.02 -5.48
CA VAL A 105 -3.79 0.22 -4.03
C VAL A 105 -4.96 1.05 -3.48
N SER A 106 -5.12 1.13 -2.16
CA SER A 106 -6.11 2.03 -1.56
C SER A 106 -5.70 3.50 -1.70
N SER A 107 -6.68 4.41 -1.65
CA SER A 107 -6.40 5.86 -1.62
C SER A 107 -5.55 6.27 -0.41
N SER A 108 -5.72 5.59 0.73
CA SER A 108 -4.89 5.83 1.92
C SER A 108 -3.43 5.40 1.72
N ALA A 109 -3.18 4.26 1.07
CA ALA A 109 -1.83 3.77 0.81
C ALA A 109 -1.06 4.70 -0.14
N ILE A 110 -1.69 5.17 -1.21
CA ILE A 110 -1.04 6.12 -2.13
C ILE A 110 -0.82 7.48 -1.46
N GLN A 111 -1.76 7.97 -0.64
CA GLN A 111 -1.58 9.22 0.10
C GLN A 111 -0.39 9.13 1.05
N TYR A 112 -0.29 8.05 1.83
CA TYR A 112 0.86 7.79 2.69
C TYR A 112 2.17 7.73 1.88
N ARG A 113 2.16 7.07 0.72
CA ARG A 113 3.32 7.01 -0.18
C ARG A 113 3.75 8.39 -0.68
N LEU A 114 2.82 9.24 -1.08
CA LEU A 114 3.11 10.59 -1.57
C LEU A 114 3.69 11.48 -0.45
N VAL A 115 3.19 11.35 0.78
CA VAL A 115 3.77 12.03 1.96
C VAL A 115 5.19 11.55 2.23
N ASN A 116 5.42 10.23 2.24
CA ASN A 116 6.76 9.66 2.45
C ASN A 116 7.79 10.06 1.37
N LEU A 117 7.32 10.34 0.15
CA LEU A 117 8.16 10.84 -0.94
C LEU A 117 8.32 12.38 -0.93
N GLY A 118 7.62 13.10 -0.06
CA GLY A 118 7.64 14.56 0.00
C GLY A 118 6.85 15.25 -1.11
N LEU A 119 5.95 14.51 -1.78
CA LEU A 119 5.10 15.03 -2.87
C LEU A 119 3.80 15.66 -2.36
N MET A 120 3.40 15.35 -1.12
CA MET A 120 2.24 15.93 -0.44
C MET A 120 2.58 16.23 1.02
N LEU A 121 1.88 17.20 1.59
CA LEU A 121 1.97 17.49 3.03
C LEU A 121 1.17 16.45 3.83
N PRO A 122 1.60 16.11 5.05
CA PRO A 122 0.82 15.25 5.93
C PRO A 122 -0.54 15.90 6.25
N ILE A 123 -1.58 15.08 6.36
CA ILE A 123 -2.89 15.54 6.82
C ILE A 123 -2.73 16.03 8.26
N LYS A 124 -3.06 17.29 8.51
CA LYS A 124 -3.26 17.78 9.88
C LYS A 124 -4.63 17.27 10.33
N GLY A 125 -4.63 16.35 11.30
CA GLY A 125 -5.84 15.91 11.99
C GLY A 125 -6.46 17.03 12.82
#